data_AF-A0A5J4RHM3-F1
#
_entry.id   AF-A0A5J4RHM3-F1
#
_cell.length_a   1.000
_cell.length_b   1.000
_cell.length_c   1.000
_cell.angle_alpha   90.00
_cell.angle_beta   90.00
_cell.angle_gamma   90.00
#
_symmetry.space_group_name_H-M   'P 1'
#
loop_
_entity.id
_entity.type
_entity.pdbx_description
1 polymer ?
#
loop_
_entity_poly.entity_id
_entity_poly.type
_entity_poly.pdbx_seq_one_letter_code
_entity_poly.pdbx_strand_id
1 'polypeptide(L)'
;NILLTKDFRVKLSDFGLTRKLQEGRGYITHHGGTTFYLAPELLHGQSAHGKRMKTIAADIWSFGIMLFELLAQKHPFFNSDDNDLSPLEIYHRIIDEEPSDLPDHYSYNLKQLIKQMLIKDATHRITANAILENHDVAVIQTNN
;
A
#
# COMPACT_ATOMS: atom_id res chain seq x y z
N ASN A 1 -6.68 9.94 -1.01
CA ASN A 1 -7.30 10.19 0.31
C ASN A 1 -6.31 10.74 1.35
N ILE A 2 -5.34 11.55 0.90
CA ILE A 2 -4.38 12.27 1.74
C ILE A 2 -4.44 13.73 1.30
N LEU A 3 -4.69 14.62 2.24
CA LEU A 3 -4.83 16.06 2.02
C LEU A 3 -3.76 16.81 2.82
N LEU A 4 -3.43 18.02 2.36
CA LEU A 4 -2.56 18.94 3.06
C LEU A 4 -3.36 20.14 3.54
N THR A 5 -3.14 20.54 4.79
CA THR A 5 -3.63 21.84 5.31
C THR A 5 -2.77 22.98 4.79
N LYS A 6 -3.21 24.24 5.01
CA LYS A 6 -2.44 25.43 4.58
C LYS A 6 -1.02 25.49 5.18
N ASP A 7 -0.85 24.88 6.34
CA ASP A 7 0.41 24.77 7.08
C ASP A 7 1.12 23.42 6.83
N PHE A 8 0.85 22.78 5.70
CA PHE A 8 1.49 21.54 5.24
C PHE A 8 1.36 20.34 6.19
N ARG A 9 0.33 20.31 7.05
CA ARG A 9 0.03 19.12 7.84
C ARG A 9 -0.74 18.11 7.01
N VAL A 10 -0.28 16.87 7.04
CA VAL A 10 -0.93 15.75 6.38
C VAL A 10 -2.19 15.34 7.14
N LYS A 11 -3.30 15.18 6.44
CA LYS A 11 -4.57 14.67 6.97
C LYS A 11 -5.11 13.56 6.06
N LEU A 12 -5.53 12.46 6.67
CA LEU A 12 -6.31 11.43 5.97
C LEU A 12 -7.74 11.92 5.77
N SER A 13 -8.30 11.69 4.59
CA SER A 13 -9.66 12.07 4.21
C SER A 13 -10.43 10.87 3.68
N ASP A 14 -11.74 11.05 3.45
CA ASP A 14 -12.58 10.06 2.77
C ASP A 14 -12.54 8.66 3.40
N PHE A 15 -13.18 8.56 4.56
CA PHE A 15 -13.41 7.32 5.29
C PHE A 15 -14.67 6.58 4.81
N GLY A 16 -15.20 6.88 3.62
CA GLY A 16 -16.47 6.31 3.12
C GLY A 16 -16.47 4.78 3.06
N LEU A 17 -15.29 4.19 2.84
CA LEU A 17 -15.04 2.74 2.81
C LEU A 17 -14.44 2.20 4.12
N THR A 18 -14.17 3.06 5.11
CA THR A 18 -13.58 2.66 6.39
C THR A 18 -14.65 2.02 7.28
N ARG A 19 -14.26 0.96 7.99
CA ARG A 19 -15.10 0.23 8.95
C ARG A 19 -14.26 -0.14 10.17
N LYS A 20 -14.89 -0.21 11.36
CA LYS A 20 -14.21 -0.68 12.57
C LYS A 20 -13.84 -2.15 12.42
N LEU A 21 -12.59 -2.51 12.76
CA LEU A 21 -12.17 -3.89 12.84
C LEU A 21 -12.86 -4.55 14.04
N GLN A 22 -13.63 -5.61 13.83
CA GLN A 22 -14.05 -6.53 14.88
C GLN A 22 -13.09 -7.72 14.86
N GLU A 23 -12.62 -8.13 16.04
CA GLU A 23 -11.72 -9.27 16.18
C GLU A 23 -12.32 -10.52 15.51
N GLY A 24 -11.50 -11.19 14.69
CA GLY A 24 -11.87 -12.45 14.04
C GLY A 24 -12.70 -12.34 12.75
N ARG A 25 -12.95 -11.14 12.20
CA ARG A 25 -13.67 -11.00 10.91
C ARG A 25 -12.96 -10.02 9.97
N GLY A 26 -12.51 -10.50 8.81
CA GLY A 26 -12.19 -9.63 7.69
C GLY A 26 -13.47 -9.07 7.05
N TYR A 27 -13.36 -7.97 6.31
CA TYR A 27 -14.53 -7.27 5.76
C TYR A 27 -14.56 -7.30 4.25
N ILE A 28 -15.78 -7.36 3.72
CA ILE A 28 -16.11 -7.34 2.30
C ILE A 28 -16.33 -5.89 1.90
N THR A 29 -15.58 -5.40 0.92
CA THR A 29 -15.90 -4.14 0.23
C THR A 29 -16.28 -4.46 -1.21
N HIS A 30 -17.52 -4.11 -1.58
CA HIS A 30 -17.97 -4.14 -2.96
C HIS A 30 -17.58 -2.82 -3.62
N HIS A 31 -16.73 -2.89 -4.65
CA HIS A 31 -16.50 -1.89 -5.70
C HIS A 31 -16.15 -0.47 -5.21
N GLY A 32 -14.86 -0.13 -5.12
CA GLY A 32 -14.46 1.26 -4.82
C GLY A 32 -12.98 1.54 -4.54
N GLY A 33 -12.04 0.68 -4.90
CA GLY A 33 -10.62 1.02 -4.84
C GLY A 33 -10.09 1.41 -6.22
N THR A 34 -9.17 2.37 -6.31
CA THR A 34 -8.33 2.54 -7.50
C THR A 34 -7.53 1.26 -7.66
N THR A 35 -7.80 0.46 -8.70
CA THR A 35 -7.31 -0.92 -8.88
C THR A 35 -5.79 -1.06 -8.66
N PHE A 36 -5.04 -0.02 -9.00
CA PHE A 36 -3.58 0.04 -8.91
C PHE A 36 -3.03 -0.03 -7.48
N TYR A 37 -3.82 0.29 -6.45
CA TYR A 37 -3.40 0.21 -5.04
C TYR A 37 -3.79 -1.10 -4.36
N LEU A 38 -4.45 -2.02 -5.07
CA LEU A 38 -4.94 -3.26 -4.47
C LEU A 38 -3.78 -4.20 -4.14
N ALA A 39 -3.81 -4.76 -2.94
CA ALA A 39 -2.84 -5.75 -2.51
C ALA A 39 -3.02 -7.09 -3.23
N PRO A 40 -1.96 -7.89 -3.47
CA PRO A 40 -2.02 -9.14 -4.23
C PRO A 40 -3.04 -10.14 -3.67
N GLU A 41 -3.17 -10.23 -2.33
CA GLU A 41 -4.12 -11.11 -1.67
C GLU A 41 -5.59 -10.76 -1.95
N LEU A 42 -5.86 -9.49 -2.31
CA LEU A 42 -7.19 -9.06 -2.72
C LEU A 42 -7.48 -9.44 -4.17
N LEU A 43 -6.48 -9.67 -5.01
CA LEU A 43 -6.63 -10.00 -6.44
C LEU A 43 -6.77 -11.50 -6.68
N HIS A 44 -6.17 -12.33 -5.83
CA HIS A 44 -6.23 -13.80 -5.90
C HIS A 44 -7.63 -14.42 -5.70
N GLY A 45 -8.64 -13.62 -5.37
CA GLY A 45 -10.04 -13.97 -5.60
C GLY A 45 -10.48 -15.39 -5.18
N GLN A 46 -10.18 -15.86 -3.96
CA GLN A 46 -10.89 -17.00 -3.32
C GLN A 46 -10.42 -17.25 -1.87
N SER A 47 -10.77 -16.37 -0.93
CA SER A 47 -10.86 -16.82 0.47
C SER A 47 -12.24 -17.43 0.68
N ALA A 48 -12.32 -18.76 0.57
CA ALA A 48 -13.39 -19.72 0.89
C ALA A 48 -14.86 -19.45 0.44
N HIS A 49 -15.32 -18.21 0.23
CA HIS A 49 -16.72 -17.82 0.01
C HIS A 49 -16.87 -16.65 -0.99
N GLY A 50 -15.93 -16.47 -1.93
CA GLY A 50 -16.04 -15.43 -2.98
C GLY A 50 -15.92 -13.99 -2.48
N LYS A 51 -15.25 -13.77 -1.34
CA LYS A 51 -15.16 -12.46 -0.67
C LYS A 51 -13.72 -11.97 -0.62
N ARG A 52 -13.48 -10.74 -1.09
CA ARG A 52 -12.21 -10.01 -0.92
C ARG A 52 -12.17 -9.51 0.52
N MET A 53 -11.29 -10.06 1.35
CA MET A 53 -11.16 -9.68 2.75
C MET A 53 -10.14 -8.55 2.87
N LYS A 54 -10.59 -7.33 3.18
CA LYS A 54 -9.67 -6.22 3.47
C LYS A 54 -9.00 -6.46 4.83
N THR A 55 -7.67 -6.44 4.86
CA THR A 55 -6.83 -6.67 6.05
C THR A 55 -6.00 -5.43 6.37
N ILE A 56 -5.45 -5.34 7.59
CA ILE A 56 -4.47 -4.30 7.95
C ILE A 56 -3.25 -4.36 7.02
N ALA A 57 -2.82 -5.57 6.65
CA ALA A 57 -1.71 -5.76 5.73
C ALA A 57 -2.00 -5.15 4.34
N ALA A 58 -3.24 -5.25 3.83
CA ALA A 58 -3.63 -4.64 2.56
C ALA A 58 -3.58 -3.10 2.61
N ASP A 59 -3.85 -2.49 3.77
CA ASP A 59 -3.66 -1.05 3.96
C ASP A 59 -2.16 -0.67 3.96
N ILE A 60 -1.28 -1.50 4.55
CA ILE A 60 0.18 -1.31 4.47
C ILE A 60 0.67 -1.36 3.03
N TRP A 61 0.19 -2.30 2.22
CA TRP A 61 0.52 -2.37 0.80
C TRP A 61 0.13 -1.10 0.05
N SER A 62 -1.13 -0.66 0.22
CA SER A 62 -1.64 0.56 -0.41
C SER A 62 -0.83 1.79 0.00
N PHE A 63 -0.43 1.85 1.28
CA PHE A 63 0.43 2.90 1.80
C PHE A 63 1.85 2.84 1.20
N GLY A 64 2.42 1.65 1.04
CA GLY A 64 3.71 1.44 0.38
C GLY A 64 3.73 1.91 -1.06
N ILE A 65 2.67 1.62 -1.83
CA ILE A 65 2.53 2.13 -3.22
C ILE A 65 2.50 3.65 -3.22
N MET A 66 1.66 4.26 -2.38
CA MET A 66 1.52 5.71 -2.32
C MET A 66 2.83 6.40 -1.88
N LEU A 67 3.56 5.83 -0.92
CA LEU A 67 4.85 6.37 -0.50
C LEU A 67 5.91 6.21 -1.59
N PHE A 68 5.90 5.09 -2.33
CA PHE A 68 6.76 4.93 -3.50
C PHE A 68 6.47 6.00 -4.55
N GLU A 69 5.20 6.22 -4.90
CA GLU A 69 4.80 7.24 -5.88
C GLU A 69 5.23 8.64 -5.46
N LEU A 70 5.10 8.96 -4.17
CA LEU A 70 5.53 10.26 -3.65
C LEU A 70 7.04 10.48 -3.85
N LEU A 71 7.85 9.43 -3.68
CA LEU A 71 9.31 9.51 -3.75
C LEU A 71 9.82 9.38 -5.20
N ALA A 72 9.29 8.43 -5.97
CA ALA A 72 9.75 8.12 -7.31
C ALA A 72 9.03 8.90 -8.41
N GLN A 73 7.92 9.58 -8.09
CA GLN A 73 7.03 10.27 -9.05
C GLN A 73 6.49 9.35 -10.16
N LYS A 74 6.44 8.04 -9.88
CA LYS A 74 5.92 6.99 -10.77
C LYS A 74 5.36 5.83 -9.93
N HIS A 75 4.49 5.02 -10.52
CA HIS A 75 3.95 3.83 -9.86
C HIS A 75 5.01 2.69 -9.85
N PRO A 76 5.08 1.85 -8.79
CA PRO A 76 6.08 0.78 -8.71
C PRO A 76 5.90 -0.34 -9.77
N PHE A 77 4.67 -0.57 -10.24
CA PHE A 77 4.31 -1.64 -11.18
C PHE A 77 3.80 -1.16 -12.57
N PHE A 78 3.56 0.15 -12.73
CA PHE A 78 2.92 0.69 -13.93
C PHE A 78 3.67 1.93 -14.42
N ASN A 79 3.70 2.12 -15.73
CA ASN A 79 4.29 3.27 -16.39
C ASN A 79 3.21 4.30 -16.74
N SER A 80 3.62 5.54 -17.01
CA SER A 80 2.71 6.62 -17.43
C SER A 80 1.95 6.34 -18.73
N ASP A 81 2.51 5.46 -19.57
CA ASP A 81 1.99 5.19 -20.91
C ASP A 81 1.01 4.01 -20.94
N ASP A 82 0.81 3.35 -19.79
CA ASP A 82 -0.10 2.22 -19.58
C ASP A 82 -1.57 2.68 -19.52
N ASN A 83 -2.09 3.19 -20.63
CA ASN A 83 -3.44 3.81 -20.68
C ASN A 83 -4.59 2.81 -20.81
N ASP A 84 -4.34 1.59 -21.32
CA ASP A 84 -5.37 0.57 -21.60
C ASP A 84 -4.96 -0.85 -21.14
N LEU A 85 -4.48 -0.98 -19.90
CA LEU A 85 -4.17 -2.30 -19.36
C LEU A 85 -5.43 -3.11 -19.08
N SER A 86 -5.44 -4.36 -19.57
CA SER A 86 -6.50 -5.30 -19.21
C SER A 86 -6.45 -5.63 -17.71
N PRO A 87 -7.59 -6.00 -17.08
CA PRO A 87 -7.58 -6.42 -15.68
C PRO A 87 -6.63 -7.60 -15.40
N LEU A 88 -6.46 -8.53 -16.36
CA LEU A 88 -5.56 -9.66 -16.22
C LEU A 88 -4.09 -9.21 -16.18
N GLU A 89 -3.73 -8.25 -17.02
CA GLU A 89 -2.39 -7.65 -17.05
C GLU A 89 -2.08 -6.93 -15.73
N ILE A 90 -3.04 -6.14 -15.23
CA ILE A 90 -2.91 -5.48 -13.92
C ILE A 90 -2.69 -6.52 -12.81
N TYR A 91 -3.41 -7.65 -12.85
CA TYR A 91 -3.28 -8.70 -11.85
C TYR A 91 -1.92 -9.39 -11.93
N HIS A 92 -1.47 -9.74 -13.14
CA HIS A 92 -0.15 -10.31 -13.37
C HIS A 92 0.96 -9.43 -12.79
N ARG A 93 0.98 -8.13 -13.10
CA ARG A 93 2.03 -7.24 -12.58
C ARG A 93 1.99 -7.11 -11.05
N ILE A 94 0.81 -7.03 -10.46
CA ILE A 94 0.67 -6.92 -9.01
C ILE A 94 0.98 -8.24 -8.30
N ILE A 95 0.69 -9.39 -8.90
CA ILE A 95 0.86 -10.70 -8.25
C ILE A 95 2.27 -11.26 -8.49
N ASP A 96 2.72 -11.23 -9.73
CA ASP A 96 3.86 -12.02 -10.20
C ASP A 96 5.14 -11.18 -10.39
N GLU A 97 5.03 -9.88 -10.67
CA GLU A 97 6.20 -9.02 -10.92
C GLU A 97 6.71 -8.32 -9.66
N GLU A 98 8.01 -8.05 -9.59
CA GLU A 98 8.62 -7.27 -8.51
C GLU A 98 8.41 -5.75 -8.71
N PRO A 99 8.25 -4.97 -7.63
CA PRO A 99 8.16 -3.52 -7.74
C PRO A 99 9.47 -2.93 -8.25
N SER A 100 9.36 -1.84 -9.01
CA SER A 100 10.52 -1.01 -9.35
C SER A 100 11.29 -0.58 -8.10
N ASP A 101 12.60 -0.44 -8.22
CA ASP A 101 13.42 0.15 -7.17
C ASP A 101 13.25 1.68 -7.12
N LEU A 102 13.38 2.23 -5.91
CA LEU A 102 13.50 3.67 -5.72
C LEU A 102 14.83 4.19 -6.31
N PRO A 103 14.88 5.45 -6.76
CA PRO A 103 16.10 6.09 -7.26
C PRO A 103 17.31 5.98 -6.31
N ASP A 104 18.51 6.01 -6.88
CA ASP A 104 19.74 5.71 -6.13
C ASP A 104 20.12 6.68 -5.03
N HIS A 105 19.62 7.91 -5.10
CA HIS A 105 19.89 8.95 -4.11
C HIS A 105 19.16 8.75 -2.77
N TYR A 106 18.19 7.83 -2.69
CA TYR A 106 17.51 7.50 -1.44
C TYR A 106 18.33 6.53 -0.59
N SER A 107 18.20 6.66 0.74
CA SER A 107 18.93 5.83 1.70
C SER A 107 18.56 4.35 1.57
N TYR A 108 19.51 3.46 1.89
CA TYR A 108 19.28 2.02 1.91
C TYR A 108 18.07 1.67 2.79
N ASN A 109 17.98 2.25 3.99
CA ASN A 109 16.88 1.99 4.93
C ASN A 109 15.51 2.34 4.35
N LEU A 110 15.38 3.48 3.65
CA LEU A 110 14.12 3.88 3.03
C LEU A 110 13.74 2.90 1.90
N LYS A 111 14.71 2.50 1.07
CA LYS A 111 14.48 1.48 0.03
C LYS A 111 14.01 0.16 0.64
N GLN A 112 14.65 -0.28 1.73
CA GLN A 112 14.27 -1.51 2.43
C GLN A 112 12.88 -1.40 3.07
N LEU A 113 12.54 -0.26 3.68
CA LEU A 113 11.22 -0.04 4.26
C LEU A 113 10.11 -0.18 3.22
N ILE A 114 10.27 0.43 2.05
CA ILE A 114 9.31 0.29 0.95
C ILE A 114 9.22 -1.16 0.46
N LYS A 115 10.35 -1.85 0.29
CA LYS A 115 10.37 -3.27 -0.08
C LYS A 115 9.59 -4.12 0.93
N GLN A 116 9.77 -3.86 2.23
CA GLN A 116 9.05 -4.56 3.29
C GLN A 116 7.53 -4.28 3.30
N MET A 117 7.11 -3.07 2.90
CA MET A 117 5.70 -2.72 2.71
C MET A 117 5.09 -3.40 1.47
N LEU A 118 5.90 -3.65 0.43
CA LEU A 118 5.48 -4.23 -0.85
C LEU A 118 5.79 -5.73 -0.97
N ILE A 119 5.95 -6.44 0.16
CA ILE A 119 6.00 -7.91 0.18
C ILE A 119 4.65 -8.48 -0.25
N LYS A 120 4.67 -9.40 -1.22
CA LYS A 120 3.47 -10.01 -1.80
C LYS A 120 2.66 -10.81 -0.78
N ASP A 121 3.33 -11.64 0.02
CA ASP A 121 2.71 -12.39 1.11
C ASP A 121 2.35 -11.46 2.28
N ALA A 122 1.05 -11.29 2.51
CA ALA A 122 0.51 -10.43 3.55
C ALA A 122 0.96 -10.82 4.98
N THR A 123 1.35 -12.07 5.22
CA THR A 123 1.80 -12.54 6.54
C THR A 123 3.25 -12.16 6.85
N HIS A 124 4.06 -11.96 5.81
CA HIS A 124 5.46 -11.55 5.90
C HIS A 124 5.64 -10.04 5.71
N ARG A 125 4.58 -9.33 5.32
CA ARG A 125 4.57 -7.87 5.13
C ARG A 125 4.73 -7.15 6.47
N ILE A 126 5.52 -6.08 6.49
CA ILE A 126 5.77 -5.29 7.70
C ILE A 126 4.47 -4.72 8.29
N THR A 127 4.41 -4.62 9.61
CA THR A 127 3.25 -4.05 10.32
C THR A 127 3.42 -2.56 10.58
N ALA A 128 2.32 -1.84 10.82
CA ALA A 128 2.36 -0.43 11.21
C ALA A 128 3.25 -0.20 12.45
N ASN A 129 3.16 -1.07 13.46
CA ASN A 129 3.97 -0.96 14.67
C ASN A 129 5.47 -1.08 14.36
N ALA A 130 5.86 -2.09 13.56
CA ALA A 130 7.25 -2.26 13.16
C ALA A 130 7.77 -1.10 12.29
N ILE A 131 6.91 -0.48 11.46
CA ILE A 131 7.26 0.74 10.73
C ILE A 131 7.57 1.90 11.70
N LEU A 132 6.76 2.06 12.75
CA LEU A 132 6.93 3.13 13.74
C LEU A 132 8.16 2.92 14.63
N GLU A 133 8.59 1.67 14.83
CA GLU A 133 9.82 1.31 15.55
C GLU A 133 11.09 1.52 14.70
N ASN A 134 10.96 1.72 13.39
CA ASN A 134 12.10 2.01 12.53
C ASN A 134 12.75 3.33 12.95
N HIS A 135 14.06 3.30 13.22
CA HIS A 135 14.80 4.45 13.75
C HIS A 135 14.65 5.72 12.89
N ASP A 136 14.64 5.59 11.56
CA ASP A 136 14.52 6.73 10.64
C ASP A 136 13.12 7.36 10.67
N VAL A 137 12.10 6.62 11.12
CA VAL A 137 10.72 7.09 11.29
C VAL A 137 10.49 7.61 12.72
N ALA A 138 11.01 6.90 13.72
CA ALA A 138 10.84 7.20 15.14
C ALA A 138 11.47 8.55 15.54
N VAL A 139 12.60 8.93 14.94
CA VAL A 139 13.31 10.20 15.23
C VAL A 139 12.45 11.44 14.93
N ILE A 140 11.42 11.32 14.09
CA ILE A 140 10.50 12.42 13.77
C ILE A 140 9.42 12.60 14.86
N GLN A 141 9.10 11.57 15.65
CA GLN A 141 8.09 11.65 16.71
C GLN A 141 8.56 12.37 17.97
N THR A 142 9.86 12.42 18.23
CA THR A 142 10.45 13.05 19.42
C THR A 142 10.61 14.58 19.32
N ASN A 143 10.28 15.19 18.18
CA ASN A 143 10.46 16.63 17.94
C ASN A 143 9.14 17.44 17.88
N ASN A 144 8.03 16.94 18.46
CA ASN A 144 6.77 17.68 18.61
C ASN A 144 6.35 17.85 20.08
#